data_AF-A0A2A3HKF2-F1
#
_entry.id   AF-A0A2A3HKF2-F1
#
_cell.length_a   1.000
_cell.length_b   1.000
_cell.length_c   1.000
_cell.angle_alpha   90.00
_cell.angle_beta   90.00
_cell.angle_gamma   90.00
#
_symmetry.space_group_name_H-M   'P 1'
#
loop_
_entity.id
_entity.type
_entity.pdbx_description
1 polymer ?
#
loop_
_entity_poly.entity_id
_entity_poly.type
_entity_poly.pdbx_seq_one_letter_code
_entity_poly.pdbx_strand_id
1 'polypeptide(L)'
;MVENLIDLLKVSEEYIRYLERKEVKFNSKGFPLLRKEMFLDEYPELVLPYDFRKNTLVADPKKTLLCFYCGDKRIYPRLKKVLKDIPEYKRFLGVVTIDITVTSDMDEEWQNAIMLLHQLFMAVLAVNGVKVVANLRTGDARSAENLNNMPKGIMWAAGFLGCAEEDPLDFRFISSTLRVMPSKFVVYGPEDEIALGKLNMMGIDYRVYDDYHKLSKKYKRSA
;
A
#
# COMPACT_ATOMS: atom_id res chain seq x y z
N MET A 1 21.22 -0.61 10.05
CA MET A 1 20.32 -0.59 8.87
C MET A 1 19.06 -1.37 9.26
N VAL A 2 18.15 -1.80 8.40
CA VAL A 2 17.28 -2.95 8.75
C VAL A 2 17.97 -4.13 8.11
N GLU A 3 18.47 -5.04 8.93
CA GLU A 3 19.37 -6.12 8.50
C GLU A 3 18.71 -7.48 8.71
N ASN A 4 17.72 -7.55 9.61
CA ASN A 4 17.07 -8.79 10.00
C ASN A 4 15.65 -8.55 10.57
N LEU A 5 14.99 -9.65 10.94
CA LEU A 5 13.68 -9.66 11.59
C LEU A 5 13.60 -8.80 12.85
N ILE A 6 14.63 -8.85 13.71
CA ILE A 6 14.62 -8.14 14.98
C ILE A 6 14.52 -6.64 14.75
N ASP A 7 15.12 -6.11 13.68
CA ASP A 7 14.96 -4.72 13.29
C ASP A 7 13.51 -4.36 12.93
N LEU A 8 12.80 -5.23 12.19
CA LEU A 8 11.41 -4.99 11.80
C LEU A 8 10.47 -5.03 13.01
N LEU A 9 10.70 -5.94 13.96
CA LEU A 9 9.93 -6.00 15.20
C LEU A 9 10.16 -4.77 16.08
N LYS A 10 11.42 -4.30 16.19
CA LYS A 10 11.73 -3.06 16.92
C LYS A 10 11.03 -1.84 16.30
N VAL A 11 11.03 -1.73 14.97
CA VAL A 11 10.28 -0.69 14.27
C VAL A 11 8.78 -0.79 14.58
N SER A 12 8.23 -2.00 14.57
CA SER A 12 6.80 -2.22 14.87
C SER A 12 6.46 -1.78 16.29
N GLU A 13 7.31 -2.13 17.27
CA GLU A 13 7.15 -1.71 18.66
C GLU A 13 7.23 -0.19 18.82
N GLU A 14 8.18 0.47 18.14
CA GLU A 14 8.30 1.93 18.12
C GLU A 14 7.03 2.59 17.56
N TYR A 15 6.46 2.04 16.50
CA TYR A 15 5.20 2.52 15.93
C TYR A 15 4.02 2.31 16.86
N ILE A 16 3.89 1.13 17.48
CA ILE A 16 2.82 0.86 18.46
C ILE A 16 2.87 1.90 19.57
N ARG A 17 4.02 2.08 20.23
CA ARG A 17 4.20 3.07 21.30
C ARG A 17 3.89 4.49 20.83
N TYR A 18 4.27 4.84 19.60
CA TYR A 18 3.97 6.14 19.02
C TYR A 18 2.46 6.35 18.81
N LEU A 19 1.78 5.35 18.26
CA LEU A 19 0.36 5.37 17.95
C LEU A 19 -0.51 5.35 19.21
N GLU A 20 -0.10 4.60 20.25
CA GLU A 20 -0.75 4.63 21.56
C GLU A 20 -0.70 6.04 22.17
N ARG A 21 0.45 6.74 22.10
CA ARG A 21 0.57 8.15 22.51
C ARG A 21 -0.28 9.11 21.67
N LYS A 22 -0.71 8.68 20.47
CA LYS A 22 -1.66 9.40 19.61
C LYS A 22 -3.10 8.91 19.80
N GLU A 23 -3.35 8.13 20.85
CA GLU A 23 -4.67 7.60 21.23
C GLU A 23 -5.30 6.70 20.14
N VAL A 24 -4.48 6.06 19.32
CA VAL A 24 -4.93 5.06 18.36
C VAL A 24 -5.31 3.79 19.10
N LYS A 25 -6.51 3.29 18.82
CA LYS A 25 -6.99 2.01 19.33
C LYS A 25 -6.49 0.88 18.45
N PHE A 26 -6.33 -0.30 19.05
CA PHE A 26 -5.93 -1.52 18.38
C PHE A 26 -7.00 -2.60 18.56
N ASN A 27 -7.11 -3.53 17.62
CA ASN A 27 -7.95 -4.72 17.79
C ASN A 27 -7.25 -5.77 18.67
N SER A 28 -7.93 -6.88 18.94
CA SER A 28 -7.39 -7.99 19.74
C SER A 28 -6.16 -8.68 19.13
N LYS A 29 -5.92 -8.51 17.82
CA LYS A 29 -4.75 -9.01 17.10
C LYS A 29 -3.60 -7.97 17.03
N GLY A 30 -3.74 -6.81 17.67
CA GLY A 30 -2.71 -5.76 17.70
C GLY A 30 -2.67 -4.85 16.47
N PHE A 31 -3.65 -4.94 15.56
CA PHE A 31 -3.71 -4.08 14.38
C PHE A 31 -4.39 -2.73 14.69
N PRO A 32 -3.89 -1.61 14.16
CA PRO A 32 -4.47 -0.29 14.43
C PRO A 32 -5.86 -0.13 13.79
N LEU A 33 -6.76 0.57 14.50
CA LEU A 33 -8.10 0.89 14.04
C LEU A 33 -8.14 2.30 13.46
N LEU A 34 -8.13 2.40 12.13
CA LEU A 34 -8.20 3.66 11.40
C LEU A 34 -9.63 4.02 11.03
N ARG A 35 -9.92 5.33 10.99
CA ARG A 35 -11.24 5.82 10.58
C ARG A 35 -11.30 6.06 9.08
N LYS A 36 -12.49 5.94 8.48
CA LYS A 36 -12.69 6.06 7.04
C LYS A 36 -12.17 7.40 6.48
N GLU A 37 -12.27 8.48 7.25
CA GLU A 37 -11.84 9.82 6.84
C GLU A 37 -10.32 9.96 6.73
N MET A 38 -9.54 9.00 7.23
CA MET A 38 -8.08 8.98 7.04
C MET A 38 -7.68 8.48 5.65
N PHE A 39 -8.58 7.80 4.96
CA PHE A 39 -8.32 7.23 3.65
C PHE A 39 -8.60 8.26 2.55
N LEU A 40 -7.85 8.13 1.46
CA LEU A 40 -8.09 8.88 0.22
C LEU A 40 -9.32 8.27 -0.49
N ASP A 41 -10.17 9.12 -1.06
CA ASP A 41 -11.32 8.68 -1.87
C ASP A 41 -11.33 9.28 -3.29
N GLU A 42 -10.45 10.21 -3.62
CA GLU A 42 -10.35 10.75 -4.98
C GLU A 42 -9.23 10.06 -5.78
N TYR A 43 -9.48 9.80 -7.06
CA TYR A 43 -8.46 9.23 -7.94
C TYR A 43 -7.32 10.24 -8.17
N PRO A 44 -6.05 9.81 -8.08
CA PRO A 44 -4.92 10.65 -8.46
C PRO A 44 -4.88 10.91 -9.96
N GLU A 45 -4.18 11.96 -10.38
CA GLU A 45 -3.79 12.15 -11.78
C GLU A 45 -2.50 11.37 -12.11
N LEU A 46 -1.68 11.12 -11.10
CA LEU A 46 -0.40 10.42 -11.22
C LEU A 46 -0.15 9.51 -10.02
N VAL A 47 0.34 8.29 -10.28
CA VAL A 47 0.90 7.39 -9.25
C VAL A 47 2.38 7.22 -9.52
N LEU A 48 3.21 7.36 -8.49
CA LEU A 48 4.67 7.33 -8.66
C LEU A 48 5.38 6.73 -7.44
N PRO A 49 6.45 5.94 -7.62
CA PRO A 49 7.28 5.50 -6.50
C PRO A 49 7.88 6.67 -5.73
N TYR A 50 7.92 6.59 -4.40
CA TYR A 50 8.46 7.63 -3.51
C TYR A 50 9.87 8.11 -3.90
N ASP A 51 10.71 7.21 -4.39
CA ASP A 51 12.07 7.58 -4.76
C ASP A 51 12.15 8.52 -5.97
N PHE A 52 11.08 8.62 -6.76
CA PHE A 52 10.96 9.53 -7.90
C PHE A 52 10.13 10.78 -7.57
N ARG A 53 9.70 11.00 -6.31
CA ARG A 53 8.83 12.12 -5.91
C ARG A 53 9.31 13.53 -6.28
N LYS A 54 10.60 13.71 -6.56
CA LYS A 54 11.22 14.98 -6.99
C LYS A 54 11.45 15.07 -8.51
N ASN A 55 10.96 14.09 -9.26
CA ASN A 55 11.10 14.05 -10.71
C ASN A 55 10.20 15.10 -11.37
N THR A 56 10.62 15.60 -12.54
CA THR A 56 9.87 16.59 -13.33
C THR A 56 8.50 16.11 -13.81
N LEU A 57 8.26 14.79 -13.83
CA LEU A 57 6.94 14.21 -14.08
C LEU A 57 5.89 14.64 -13.03
N VAL A 58 6.33 15.00 -11.82
CA VAL A 58 5.46 15.50 -10.77
C VAL A 58 5.19 16.98 -11.02
N ALA A 59 4.22 17.29 -11.90
CA ALA A 59 3.79 18.65 -12.17
C ALA A 59 3.04 19.26 -10.97
N ASP A 60 2.13 18.49 -10.36
CA ASP A 60 1.40 18.88 -9.14
C ASP A 60 1.44 17.75 -8.08
N PRO A 61 2.23 17.93 -7.01
CA PRO A 61 2.26 16.99 -5.89
C PRO A 61 0.88 16.71 -5.29
N LYS A 62 0.01 17.72 -5.20
CA LYS A 62 -1.31 17.59 -4.57
C LYS A 62 -2.29 16.71 -5.36
N LYS A 63 -1.95 16.36 -6.59
CA LYS A 63 -2.70 15.42 -7.44
C LYS A 63 -1.96 14.10 -7.68
N THR A 64 -0.81 13.93 -7.03
CA THR A 64 0.06 12.78 -7.18
C THR A 64 -0.02 11.89 -5.94
N LEU A 65 -0.31 10.60 -6.16
CA LEU A 65 -0.28 9.56 -5.14
C LEU A 65 1.10 8.89 -5.11
N LEU A 66 1.71 8.82 -3.93
CA LEU A 66 2.97 8.13 -3.75
C LEU A 66 2.74 6.64 -3.49
N CYS A 67 3.55 5.79 -4.09
CA CYS A 67 3.57 4.35 -3.80
C CYS A 67 4.99 3.86 -3.45
N PHE A 68 5.07 2.60 -3.03
CA PHE A 68 6.33 1.90 -2.73
C PHE A 68 6.58 0.75 -3.72
N TYR A 69 6.35 1.02 -5.01
CA TYR A 69 6.63 0.07 -6.09
C TYR A 69 8.14 0.00 -6.37
N CYS A 70 8.87 -0.71 -5.50
CA CYS A 70 10.31 -0.96 -5.57
C CYS A 70 10.68 -2.18 -4.72
N GLY A 71 11.89 -2.72 -4.88
CA GLY A 71 12.33 -3.85 -4.07
C GLY A 71 12.51 -3.49 -2.58
N ASP A 72 12.22 -4.44 -1.68
CA ASP A 72 12.17 -4.27 -0.22
C ASP A 72 13.40 -3.56 0.38
N LYS A 73 14.60 -3.82 -0.15
CA LYS A 73 15.86 -3.16 0.27
C LYS A 73 15.78 -1.63 0.23
N ARG A 74 14.94 -1.05 -0.65
CA ARG A 74 14.70 0.39 -0.76
C ARG A 74 13.60 0.88 0.18
N ILE A 75 12.68 0.01 0.57
CA ILE A 75 11.60 0.31 1.52
C ILE A 75 12.14 0.35 2.95
N TYR A 76 13.01 -0.59 3.32
CA TYR A 76 13.46 -0.72 4.71
C TYR A 76 14.07 0.55 5.34
N PRO A 77 14.93 1.33 4.66
CA PRO A 77 15.44 2.58 5.22
C PRO A 77 14.35 3.64 5.48
N ARG A 78 13.18 3.52 4.84
CA ARG A 78 12.04 4.44 5.00
C ARG A 78 11.25 4.17 6.27
N LEU A 79 11.22 2.93 6.73
CA LEU A 79 10.58 2.56 7.99
C LEU A 79 11.14 3.40 9.15
N LYS A 80 12.47 3.37 9.35
CA LYS A 80 13.12 4.14 10.42
C LYS A 80 13.05 5.67 10.23
N LYS A 81 12.61 6.16 9.06
CA LYS A 81 12.54 7.60 8.73
C LYS A 81 11.11 8.12 8.58
N VAL A 82 10.07 7.30 8.80
CA VAL A 82 8.69 7.68 8.49
C VAL A 82 8.29 9.00 9.14
N LEU A 83 8.62 9.21 10.42
CA LEU A 83 8.26 10.42 11.15
C LEU A 83 8.98 11.66 10.62
N LYS A 84 10.25 11.50 10.22
CA LYS A 84 11.05 12.56 9.62
C LYS A 84 10.53 12.94 8.23
N ASP A 85 10.00 11.97 7.50
CA ASP A 85 9.52 12.15 6.12
C ASP A 85 8.04 12.62 6.06
N ILE A 86 7.31 12.70 7.19
CA ILE A 86 5.92 13.24 7.25
C ILE A 86 5.74 14.56 6.50
N PRO A 87 6.59 15.60 6.69
CA PRO A 87 6.43 16.86 5.98
C PRO A 87 6.48 16.69 4.46
N GLU A 88 7.29 15.75 3.97
CA GLU A 88 7.36 15.44 2.53
C GLU A 88 6.09 14.73 2.07
N TYR A 89 5.63 13.69 2.80
CA TYR A 89 4.39 12.97 2.46
C TYR A 89 3.17 13.88 2.40
N LYS A 90 3.07 14.88 3.30
CA LYS A 90 1.97 15.87 3.33
C LYS A 90 1.88 16.75 2.09
N ARG A 91 2.93 16.84 1.29
CA ARG A 91 2.91 17.62 0.04
C ARG A 91 2.09 16.93 -1.05
N PHE A 92 1.89 15.62 -0.93
CA PHE A 92 1.27 14.78 -1.94
C PHE A 92 -0.21 14.54 -1.65
N LEU A 93 -0.96 14.08 -2.66
CA LEU A 93 -2.37 13.75 -2.53
C LEU A 93 -2.61 12.69 -1.44
N GLY A 94 -1.69 11.72 -1.38
CA GLY A 94 -1.69 10.67 -0.37
C GLY A 94 -0.54 9.71 -0.57
N VAL A 95 -0.57 8.63 0.21
CA VAL A 95 0.46 7.58 0.19
C VAL A 95 -0.21 6.21 0.23
N VAL A 96 0.12 5.35 -0.74
CA VAL A 96 -0.16 3.93 -0.66
C VAL A 96 0.70 3.32 0.44
N THR A 97 0.10 2.45 1.25
CA THR A 97 0.81 1.70 2.30
C THR A 97 2.06 1.01 1.73
N ILE A 98 3.11 0.92 2.54
CA ILE A 98 4.32 0.16 2.16
C ILE A 98 3.97 -1.24 1.69
N ASP A 99 4.75 -1.72 0.72
CA ASP A 99 4.51 -2.97 0.01
C ASP A 99 5.74 -3.88 0.16
N ILE A 100 6.05 -4.25 1.41
CA ILE A 100 7.09 -5.26 1.66
C ILE A 100 6.50 -6.61 1.25
N THR A 101 7.32 -7.43 0.59
CA THR A 101 6.91 -8.73 0.06
C THR A 101 6.22 -9.60 1.13
N VAL A 102 5.01 -10.10 0.80
CA VAL A 102 4.29 -11.15 1.53
C VAL A 102 3.88 -12.20 0.51
N THR A 103 4.33 -13.44 0.67
CA THR A 103 4.09 -14.54 -0.27
C THR A 103 3.60 -15.79 0.47
N SER A 104 2.95 -16.70 -0.26
CA SER A 104 2.33 -17.90 0.31
C SER A 104 3.32 -18.93 0.87
N ASP A 105 4.59 -18.85 0.46
CA ASP A 105 5.68 -19.71 0.93
C ASP A 105 6.36 -19.19 2.21
N MET A 106 5.98 -18.02 2.70
CA MET A 106 6.43 -17.50 4.00
C MET A 106 5.64 -18.15 5.15
N ASP A 107 6.30 -18.33 6.30
CA ASP A 107 5.63 -18.74 7.54
C ASP A 107 4.48 -17.79 7.90
N GLU A 108 3.39 -18.33 8.46
CA GLU A 108 2.19 -17.54 8.75
C GLU A 108 2.48 -16.39 9.72
N GLU A 109 3.30 -16.64 10.73
CA GLU A 109 3.77 -15.65 11.69
C GLU A 109 4.53 -14.51 11.00
N TRP A 110 5.29 -14.82 9.95
CA TRP A 110 6.02 -13.84 9.17
C TRP A 110 5.07 -12.99 8.33
N GLN A 111 4.11 -13.62 7.64
CA GLN A 111 3.08 -12.91 6.89
C GLN A 111 2.33 -11.95 7.81
N ASN A 112 1.91 -12.42 8.99
CA ASN A 112 1.19 -11.64 9.99
C ASN A 112 2.03 -10.46 10.50
N ALA A 113 3.31 -10.67 10.80
CA ALA A 113 4.20 -9.60 11.29
C ALA A 113 4.44 -8.50 10.24
N ILE A 114 4.65 -8.87 8.98
CA ILE A 114 4.83 -7.90 7.89
C ILE A 114 3.53 -7.13 7.61
N MET A 115 2.40 -7.82 7.58
CA MET A 115 1.09 -7.16 7.42
C MET A 115 0.78 -6.21 8.58
N LEU A 116 1.13 -6.57 9.82
CA LEU A 116 1.03 -5.65 10.95
C LEU A 116 1.90 -4.41 10.74
N LEU A 117 3.17 -4.59 10.35
CA LEU A 117 4.08 -3.49 10.07
C LEU A 117 3.54 -2.56 8.95
N HIS A 118 2.94 -3.11 7.90
CA HIS A 118 2.28 -2.33 6.85
C HIS A 118 1.22 -1.41 7.43
N GLN A 119 0.32 -1.96 8.24
CA GLN A 119 -0.77 -1.19 8.82
C GLN A 119 -0.30 -0.19 9.88
N LEU A 120 0.72 -0.52 10.66
CA LEU A 120 1.34 0.40 11.60
C LEU A 120 1.98 1.60 10.87
N PHE A 121 2.71 1.35 9.79
CA PHE A 121 3.26 2.42 8.95
C PHE A 121 2.15 3.32 8.39
N MET A 122 1.09 2.71 7.83
CA MET A 122 -0.07 3.45 7.33
C MET A 122 -0.72 4.29 8.44
N ALA A 123 -0.90 3.72 9.64
CA ALA A 123 -1.47 4.41 10.78
C ALA A 123 -0.61 5.61 11.21
N VAL A 124 0.71 5.48 11.23
CA VAL A 124 1.63 6.59 11.54
C VAL A 124 1.44 7.74 10.55
N LEU A 125 1.30 7.45 9.25
CA LEU A 125 0.99 8.49 8.26
C LEU A 125 -0.38 9.13 8.50
N ALA A 126 -1.41 8.31 8.66
CA ALA A 126 -2.80 8.72 8.82
C ALA A 126 -3.01 9.67 10.02
N VAL A 127 -2.51 9.31 11.20
CA VAL A 127 -2.67 10.15 12.41
C VAL A 127 -1.90 11.46 12.36
N ASN A 128 -0.93 11.55 11.45
CA ASN A 128 -0.21 12.78 11.19
C ASN A 128 -0.85 13.62 10.09
N GLY A 129 -2.00 13.22 9.55
CA GLY A 129 -2.77 13.98 8.56
C GLY A 129 -2.35 13.75 7.11
N VAL A 130 -1.63 12.66 6.83
CA VAL A 130 -1.38 12.20 5.45
C VAL A 130 -2.53 11.29 5.05
N LYS A 131 -3.18 11.55 3.92
CA LYS A 131 -4.20 10.64 3.37
C LYS A 131 -3.54 9.35 2.90
N VAL A 132 -4.16 8.22 3.21
CA VAL A 132 -3.59 6.90 2.92
C VAL A 132 -4.47 6.06 2.00
N VAL A 133 -3.84 5.17 1.27
CA VAL A 133 -4.52 4.10 0.51
C VAL A 133 -3.96 2.76 0.98
N ALA A 134 -4.84 1.84 1.36
CA ALA A 134 -4.43 0.50 1.75
C ALA A 134 -3.99 -0.29 0.51
N ASN A 135 -2.94 -1.09 0.62
CA ASN A 135 -2.49 -1.97 -0.46
C ASN A 135 -3.04 -3.38 -0.24
N LEU A 136 -3.63 -3.99 -1.27
CA LEU A 136 -4.15 -5.35 -1.22
C LEU A 136 -2.97 -6.34 -1.37
N ARG A 137 -2.24 -6.54 -0.28
CA ARG A 137 -1.13 -7.50 -0.17
C ARG A 137 -1.47 -8.57 0.87
N THR A 138 -1.52 -9.82 0.44
CA THR A 138 -1.81 -11.01 1.27
C THR A 138 -0.96 -12.17 0.79
N GLY A 139 -0.49 -13.04 1.69
CA GLY A 139 0.23 -14.25 1.27
C GLY A 139 -0.72 -15.42 0.99
N ASP A 140 -1.76 -15.56 1.81
CA ASP A 140 -2.76 -16.62 1.72
C ASP A 140 -4.11 -16.20 2.32
N ALA A 141 -5.08 -17.11 2.35
CA ALA A 141 -6.42 -16.83 2.87
C ALA A 141 -6.45 -16.53 4.38
N ARG A 142 -5.50 -17.05 5.17
CA ARG A 142 -5.42 -16.82 6.62
C ARG A 142 -4.88 -15.43 6.91
N SER A 143 -3.76 -15.08 6.29
CA SER A 143 -3.18 -13.73 6.39
C SER A 143 -4.13 -12.66 5.86
N ALA A 144 -4.97 -12.96 4.85
CA ALA A 144 -6.02 -12.06 4.38
C ALA A 144 -7.02 -11.65 5.47
N GLU A 145 -7.22 -12.45 6.53
CA GLU A 145 -8.06 -12.07 7.67
C GLU A 145 -7.55 -10.82 8.39
N ASN A 146 -6.25 -10.55 8.32
CA ASN A 146 -5.65 -9.36 8.92
C ASN A 146 -6.11 -8.06 8.26
N LEU A 147 -6.78 -8.13 7.10
CA LEU A 147 -7.38 -6.96 6.45
C LEU A 147 -8.80 -6.66 6.96
N ASN A 148 -9.40 -7.54 7.78
CA ASN A 148 -10.77 -7.37 8.28
C ASN A 148 -10.95 -6.14 9.18
N ASN A 149 -9.88 -5.63 9.80
CA ASN A 149 -9.92 -4.44 10.65
C ASN A 149 -10.04 -3.14 9.87
N MET A 150 -9.81 -3.15 8.55
CA MET A 150 -9.94 -1.97 7.71
C MET A 150 -11.40 -1.58 7.50
N PRO A 151 -11.73 -0.27 7.48
CA PRO A 151 -13.07 0.19 7.12
C PRO A 151 -13.47 -0.30 5.73
N LYS A 152 -14.73 -0.72 5.57
CA LYS A 152 -15.29 -1.10 4.27
C LYS A 152 -15.58 0.13 3.41
N GLY A 153 -15.58 -0.07 2.09
CA GLY A 153 -15.89 0.97 1.11
C GLY A 153 -14.87 2.11 1.10
N ILE A 154 -13.60 1.80 1.38
CA ILE A 154 -12.45 2.69 1.13
C ILE A 154 -11.82 2.33 -0.22
N MET A 155 -11.05 3.26 -0.78
CA MET A 155 -10.22 2.95 -1.93
C MET A 155 -9.02 2.10 -1.53
N TRP A 156 -8.73 1.09 -2.35
CA TRP A 156 -7.58 0.22 -2.21
C TRP A 156 -6.61 0.40 -3.38
N ALA A 157 -5.40 -0.09 -3.23
CA ALA A 157 -4.45 -0.19 -4.31
C ALA A 157 -4.00 -1.62 -4.52
N ALA A 158 -3.59 -1.94 -5.75
CA ALA A 158 -2.98 -3.20 -6.11
C ALA A 158 -1.79 -2.94 -7.03
N GLY A 159 -0.64 -3.52 -6.69
CA GLY A 159 0.60 -3.40 -7.43
C GLY A 159 1.11 -4.75 -7.92
N PHE A 160 1.35 -4.88 -9.23
CA PHE A 160 1.74 -6.15 -9.86
C PHE A 160 3.27 -6.24 -10.12
N LEU A 161 4.11 -5.63 -9.27
CA LEU A 161 5.57 -5.67 -9.47
C LEU A 161 6.09 -7.09 -9.25
N GLY A 162 6.73 -7.67 -10.27
CA GLY A 162 7.40 -8.97 -10.13
C GLY A 162 6.45 -10.13 -9.84
N CYS A 163 5.14 -9.90 -9.96
CA CYS A 163 4.15 -10.96 -9.99
C CYS A 163 4.23 -11.67 -11.34
N ALA A 164 4.08 -12.99 -11.33
CA ALA A 164 3.66 -13.69 -12.53
C ALA A 164 2.25 -13.19 -12.91
N GLU A 165 1.88 -13.31 -14.19
CA GLU A 165 0.50 -13.09 -14.60
C GLU A 165 -0.43 -13.93 -13.72
N GLU A 166 -1.52 -13.31 -13.29
CA GLU A 166 -2.53 -13.93 -12.44
C GLU A 166 -3.09 -15.19 -13.13
N ASP A 167 -3.18 -16.30 -12.40
CA ASP A 167 -3.83 -17.52 -12.90
C ASP A 167 -5.37 -17.32 -12.89
N PRO A 168 -6.09 -17.58 -14.00
CA PRO A 168 -7.55 -17.50 -14.02
C PRO A 168 -8.24 -18.37 -12.96
N LEU A 169 -7.62 -19.47 -12.55
CA LEU A 169 -8.13 -20.40 -11.53
C LEU A 169 -7.69 -20.02 -10.11
N ASP A 170 -6.82 -19.02 -9.96
CA ASP A 170 -6.44 -18.52 -8.64
C ASP A 170 -7.50 -17.57 -8.09
N PHE A 171 -8.23 -18.00 -7.07
CA PHE A 171 -9.28 -17.19 -6.45
C PHE A 171 -8.77 -16.27 -5.34
N ARG A 172 -7.46 -16.20 -5.06
CA ARG A 172 -6.91 -15.40 -3.96
C ARG A 172 -7.22 -13.91 -4.13
N PHE A 173 -7.00 -13.36 -5.32
CA PHE A 173 -7.28 -11.95 -5.58
C PHE A 173 -8.77 -11.60 -5.40
N ILE A 174 -9.68 -12.46 -5.89
CA ILE A 174 -11.13 -12.31 -5.68
C ILE A 174 -11.47 -12.40 -4.19
N SER A 175 -10.98 -13.43 -3.50
CA SER A 175 -11.24 -13.66 -2.08
C SER A 175 -10.81 -12.48 -1.22
N SER A 176 -9.57 -11.99 -1.40
CA SER A 176 -9.04 -10.84 -0.68
C SER A 176 -9.82 -9.56 -1.00
N THR A 177 -10.22 -9.38 -2.27
CA THR A 177 -11.03 -8.23 -2.69
C THR A 177 -12.43 -8.24 -2.06
N LEU A 178 -13.15 -9.35 -2.13
CA LEU A 178 -14.47 -9.49 -1.51
C LEU A 178 -14.39 -9.33 0.01
N ARG A 179 -13.30 -9.78 0.62
CA ARG A 179 -13.08 -9.63 2.06
C ARG A 179 -12.97 -8.16 2.46
N VAL A 180 -12.27 -7.32 1.70
CA VAL A 180 -12.08 -5.91 2.06
C VAL A 180 -13.25 -5.01 1.62
N MET A 181 -14.09 -5.47 0.69
CA MET A 181 -15.22 -4.73 0.12
C MET A 181 -14.84 -3.28 -0.24
N PRO A 182 -13.94 -3.09 -1.23
CA PRO A 182 -13.42 -1.79 -1.60
C PRO A 182 -14.52 -0.94 -2.25
N SER A 183 -14.37 0.39 -2.20
CA SER A 183 -15.18 1.27 -3.07
C SER A 183 -14.65 1.30 -4.49
N LYS A 184 -13.33 1.19 -4.65
CA LYS A 184 -12.60 1.21 -5.93
C LYS A 184 -11.13 0.86 -5.75
N PHE A 185 -10.43 0.63 -6.87
CA PHE A 185 -8.99 0.39 -6.91
C PHE A 185 -8.19 1.45 -7.69
N VAL A 186 -7.00 1.74 -7.17
CA VAL A 186 -5.86 2.25 -7.94
C VAL A 186 -4.93 1.08 -8.26
N VAL A 187 -4.79 0.77 -9.53
CA VAL A 187 -3.91 -0.30 -10.01
C VAL A 187 -2.64 0.33 -10.58
N TYR A 188 -1.47 -0.16 -10.20
CA TYR A 188 -0.19 0.34 -10.74
C TYR A 188 0.80 -0.78 -11.06
N GLY A 189 1.60 -0.58 -12.10
CA GLY A 189 2.54 -1.58 -12.60
C GLY A 189 2.16 -2.08 -14.00
N PRO A 190 2.63 -3.29 -14.40
CA PRO A 190 2.18 -3.91 -15.64
C PRO A 190 0.67 -4.17 -15.60
N GLU A 191 0.03 -4.10 -16.76
CA GLU A 191 -1.38 -4.44 -16.93
C GLU A 191 -1.53 -5.96 -16.84
N ASP A 192 -2.27 -6.45 -15.85
CA ASP A 192 -2.67 -7.85 -15.69
C ASP A 192 -4.14 -8.00 -16.07
N GLU A 193 -4.41 -8.38 -17.31
CA GLU A 193 -5.78 -8.46 -17.84
C GLU A 193 -6.68 -9.42 -17.05
N ILE A 194 -6.10 -10.47 -16.46
CA ILE A 194 -6.84 -11.48 -15.71
C ILE A 194 -7.28 -10.89 -14.36
N ALA A 195 -6.38 -10.23 -13.63
CA ALA A 195 -6.73 -9.54 -12.40
C ALA A 195 -7.76 -8.41 -12.64
N LEU A 196 -7.60 -7.63 -13.72
CA LEU A 196 -8.55 -6.60 -14.12
C LEU A 196 -9.92 -7.19 -14.52
N GLY A 197 -9.92 -8.31 -15.23
CA GLY A 197 -11.13 -9.08 -15.55
C GLY A 197 -11.89 -9.52 -14.29
N LYS A 198 -11.18 -9.95 -13.24
CA LYS A 198 -11.77 -10.28 -11.94
C LYS A 198 -12.44 -9.07 -11.28
N LEU A 199 -11.82 -7.88 -11.33
CA LEU A 199 -12.44 -6.64 -10.82
C LEU A 199 -13.73 -6.28 -11.59
N ASN A 200 -13.69 -6.37 -12.93
CA ASN A 200 -14.84 -6.13 -13.78
C ASN A 200 -15.99 -7.10 -13.47
N MET A 201 -15.69 -8.39 -13.31
CA MET A 201 -16.68 -9.41 -12.93
C MET A 201 -17.34 -9.09 -11.59
N MET A 202 -16.60 -8.53 -10.63
CA MET A 202 -17.13 -8.11 -9.33
C MET A 202 -17.84 -6.76 -9.36
N GLY A 203 -17.84 -6.04 -10.49
CA GLY A 203 -18.42 -4.70 -10.62
C GLY A 203 -17.67 -3.63 -9.81
N ILE A 204 -16.36 -3.79 -9.63
CA ILE A 204 -15.53 -2.87 -8.83
C ILE A 204 -14.82 -1.89 -9.76
N ASP A 205 -15.02 -0.60 -9.52
CA ASP A 205 -14.35 0.48 -10.27
C ASP A 205 -12.83 0.46 -10.04
N TYR A 206 -12.06 0.70 -11.10
CA TYR A 206 -10.61 0.86 -10.99
C TYR A 206 -10.03 1.81 -12.03
N ARG A 207 -8.82 2.31 -11.76
CA ARG A 207 -7.98 3.01 -12.73
C ARG A 207 -6.58 2.44 -12.73
N VAL A 208 -6.02 2.26 -13.92
CA VAL A 208 -4.66 1.75 -14.12
C VAL A 208 -3.69 2.91 -14.34
N TYR A 209 -2.54 2.86 -13.68
CA TYR A 209 -1.47 3.83 -13.81
C TYR A 209 -0.19 3.15 -14.24
N ASP A 210 0.43 3.71 -15.27
CA ASP A 210 1.72 3.24 -15.78
C ASP A 210 2.81 3.33 -14.71
N ASP A 211 3.73 2.37 -14.72
CA ASP A 211 4.94 2.48 -13.91
C ASP A 211 5.85 3.63 -14.38
N TYR A 212 6.80 4.02 -13.53
CA TYR A 212 7.75 5.08 -13.84
C TYR A 212 8.57 4.83 -15.12
N HIS A 213 8.90 3.58 -15.45
CA HIS A 213 9.70 3.26 -16.63
C HIS A 213 8.91 3.48 -17.92
N LYS A 214 7.61 3.12 -17.93
CA LYS A 214 6.70 3.37 -19.05
C LYS A 214 6.39 4.88 -19.17
N LEU A 215 6.13 5.56 -18.05
CA LEU A 215 5.92 7.01 -18.01
C LEU A 215 7.14 7.80 -18.52
N SER A 216 8.34 7.47 -18.05
CA SER A 216 9.57 8.18 -18.46
C SER A 216 9.90 7.99 -19.94
N LYS A 217 9.59 6.82 -20.52
CA LYS A 217 9.72 6.59 -21.98
C LYS A 217 8.71 7.41 -22.77
N LYS A 218 7.46 7.51 -22.31
CA LYS A 218 6.41 8.34 -22.94
C LYS A 218 6.80 9.82 -22.92
N TYR A 219 7.22 10.33 -21.76
CA TYR A 219 7.61 11.73 -21.59
C TYR A 219 8.77 12.13 -22.50
N LYS A 220 9.80 11.28 -22.64
CA LYS A 220 10.92 11.51 -23.57
C LYS A 220 10.53 11.55 -25.05
N ARG A 221 9.37 10.99 -25.42
CA ARG A 221 8.88 11.01 -26.81
C ARG A 221 8.00 12.22 -27.10
N SER A 222 7.44 12.85 -26.07
CA SER A 222 6.54 14.00 -26.17
C SER A 222 7.23 15.35 -25.86
N ALA A 223 8.47 15.31 -25.40
CA ALA A 223 9.34 16.46 -25.13
C ALA A 223 10.34 16.65 -26.28
#